data_AF-A0A938MAB8-F1
#
_entry.id   AF-A0A938MAB8-F1
#
_cell.length_a   1.000
_cell.length_b   1.000
_cell.length_c   1.000
_cell.angle_alpha   90.00
_cell.angle_beta   90.00
_cell.angle_gamma   90.00
#
_symmetry.space_group_name_H-M   'P 1'
#
loop_
_entity.id
_entity.type
_entity.pdbx_description
1 polymer ?
#
loop_
_entity_poly.entity_id
_entity_poly.type
_entity_poly.pdbx_seq_one_letter_code
_entity_poly.pdbx_strand_id
1 'polypeptide(L)'
;MSILVQLKPEIEARIRTEAEAQGLSIEKYVASVLEGVTGRPQTPFYATASPQEWARAFRAWAQSHDRALPLLSDEAVSREGIYCPSTGSRA
;
A
#
# COMPACT_ATOMS: atom_id res chain seq x y z
N MET A 1 1.62 -0.33 -22.72
CA MET A 1 0.41 0.50 -22.72
C MET A 1 0.84 1.95 -22.91
N SER A 2 0.18 2.71 -23.78
CA SER A 2 0.50 4.13 -24.03
C SER A 2 -0.59 5.04 -23.48
N ILE A 3 -0.20 6.15 -22.86
CA ILE A 3 -1.10 7.20 -22.37
C ILE A 3 -0.72 8.53 -23.05
N LEU A 4 -1.72 9.36 -23.35
CA LEU A 4 -1.53 10.71 -23.88
C LEU A 4 -1.96 11.71 -22.80
N VAL A 5 -1.06 12.63 -22.44
CA VAL A 5 -1.30 13.64 -21.40
C VAL A 5 -1.00 15.01 -22.01
N GLN A 6 -1.98 15.90 -21.99
CA GLN A 6 -1.81 17.29 -22.42
C GLN A 6 -1.13 18.07 -21.29
N LEU A 7 0.10 18.53 -21.53
CA LEU A 7 0.87 19.29 -20.56
C LEU A 7 0.68 20.79 -20.80
N LYS A 8 0.81 21.57 -19.73
CA LYS A 8 0.87 23.02 -19.87
C LYS A 8 2.21 23.40 -20.51
N PRO A 9 2.28 24.47 -21.33
CA PRO A 9 3.52 24.87 -22.01
C PRO A 9 4.72 25.06 -21.08
N GLU A 10 4.50 25.56 -19.86
CA GLU A 10 5.55 25.73 -18.87
C GLU A 10 6.17 24.42 -18.38
N ILE A 11 5.39 23.33 -18.37
CA ILE A 11 5.86 22.00 -17.96
C ILE A 11 6.64 21.34 -19.09
N GLU A 12 6.17 21.47 -20.33
CA GLU A 12 6.87 20.96 -21.52
C GLU A 12 8.26 21.59 -21.67
N ALA A 13 8.36 22.91 -21.49
CA ALA A 13 9.63 23.62 -21.55
C ALA A 13 10.62 23.10 -20.49
N ARG A 14 10.16 22.93 -19.24
CA ARG A 14 10.98 22.37 -18.16
C ARG A 14 11.43 20.94 -18.46
N ILE A 15 10.53 20.08 -18.95
CA ILE A 15 10.86 18.70 -19.30
C ILE A 15 11.93 18.66 -20.38
N ARG A 16 11.80 19.51 -21.40
CA ARG A 16 12.80 19.61 -22.47
C ARG A 16 14.16 20.03 -21.94
N THR A 17 14.22 21.11 -21.16
CA THR A 17 15.49 21.59 -20.56
C THR A 17 16.15 20.50 -19.72
N GLU A 18 15.38 19.80 -18.89
CA GLU A 18 15.92 18.77 -18.00
C GLU A 18 16.36 17.51 -18.76
N ALA A 19 15.61 17.10 -19.78
CA ALA A 19 16.00 16.00 -20.66
C ALA A 19 17.30 16.32 -21.40
N GLU A 20 17.44 17.53 -21.95
CA GLU A 20 18.67 18.02 -22.60
C GLU A 20 19.84 18.06 -21.63
N ALA A 21 19.65 18.59 -20.42
CA ALA A 21 20.68 18.64 -19.38
C ALA A 21 21.19 17.24 -18.99
N GLN A 22 20.31 16.24 -19.04
CA GLN A 22 20.65 14.85 -18.75
C GLN A 22 21.08 14.04 -19.99
N GLY A 23 21.09 14.65 -21.18
CA GLY A 23 21.43 13.97 -22.45
C GLY A 23 20.44 12.87 -22.84
N LEU A 24 19.20 12.95 -22.35
CA LEU A 24 18.14 11.97 -22.59
C LEU A 24 17.14 12.50 -23.62
N SER A 25 16.47 11.58 -24.32
CA SER A 25 15.26 11.94 -25.06
C SER A 25 14.14 12.28 -24.08
N ILE A 26 13.19 13.09 -24.51
CA ILE A 26 12.03 13.49 -23.69
C ILE A 26 11.30 12.26 -23.16
N GLU A 27 11.08 11.24 -23.99
CA GLU A 27 10.39 10.02 -23.63
C GLU A 27 11.15 9.23 -22.55
N LYS A 28 12.48 9.11 -22.69
CA LYS A 28 13.32 8.42 -21.71
C LYS A 28 13.35 9.15 -20.37
N TYR A 29 13.44 10.47 -20.40
CA TYR A 29 13.41 11.29 -19.19
C TYR A 29 12.05 11.20 -18.48
N VAL A 30 10.94 11.30 -19.23
CA VAL A 30 9.61 11.16 -18.63
C VAL A 30 9.40 9.75 -18.07
N ALA A 31 9.85 8.71 -18.78
CA ALA A 31 9.79 7.34 -18.28
C ALA A 31 10.57 7.16 -16.97
N SER A 32 11.81 7.66 -16.89
CA SER A 32 12.64 7.52 -15.67
C SER A 32 12.05 8.27 -14.48
N VAL A 33 11.44 9.44 -14.70
CA VAL A 33 10.74 10.19 -13.65
C VAL A 33 9.52 9.40 -13.15
N LEU A 34 8.72 8.83 -14.06
CA LEU A 34 7.55 8.05 -13.69
C LEU A 34 7.92 6.76 -12.95
N GLU A 35 8.96 6.05 -13.40
CA GLU A 35 9.53 4.90 -12.69
C GLU A 35 10.04 5.29 -11.30
N GLY A 36 10.70 6.45 -11.18
CA GLY A 36 11.16 6.96 -9.88
C GLY A 36 10.05 7.38 -8.92
N VAL A 37 8.86 7.74 -9.42
CA VAL A 37 7.69 8.04 -8.58
C VAL A 37 6.94 6.77 -8.20
N THR A 38 6.76 5.85 -9.15
CA THR A 38 6.00 4.60 -8.95
C THR A 38 6.80 3.53 -8.20
N GLY A 39 8.12 3.52 -8.34
CA GLY A 39 9.02 2.60 -7.67
C GLY A 39 9.39 3.01 -6.24
N ARG A 40 8.98 4.20 -5.78
CA ARG A 40 9.14 4.56 -4.36
C ARG A 40 8.25 3.65 -3.53
N PRO A 41 8.81 2.90 -2.56
CA PRO A 41 7.99 2.22 -1.57
C PRO A 41 7.11 3.29 -0.94
N GLN A 42 5.79 3.15 -1.08
CA GLN A 42 4.91 4.01 -0.29
C GLN A 42 5.25 3.77 1.16
N THR A 43 5.62 4.84 1.87
CA THR A 43 5.90 4.75 3.30
C THR A 43 4.66 4.14 3.95
N PRO A 44 4.79 2.99 4.64
CA PRO A 44 3.63 2.29 5.13
C PRO A 44 2.90 3.17 6.14
N PHE A 45 1.57 3.06 6.19
CA PHE A 45 0.72 3.93 7.03
C PHE A 45 1.23 4.05 8.48
N TYR A 46 1.69 2.94 9.07
CA TYR A 46 2.20 2.93 10.45
C TYR A 46 3.45 3.79 10.66
N ALA A 47 4.21 4.11 9.61
CA ALA A 47 5.44 4.88 9.70
C ALA A 47 5.21 6.39 9.57
N THR A 48 4.05 6.83 9.08
CA THR A 48 3.71 8.26 8.94
C THR A 48 2.49 8.70 9.74
N ALA A 49 1.65 7.77 10.21
CA ALA A 49 0.44 8.08 10.94
C ALA A 49 0.77 8.70 12.31
N SER A 50 0.11 9.80 12.62
CA SER A 50 0.05 10.32 14.00
C SER A 50 -0.66 9.31 14.92
N PRO A 51 -0.45 9.40 16.25
CA PRO A 51 -1.17 8.55 17.21
C PRO A 51 -2.69 8.62 17.06
N GLN A 52 -3.24 9.79 16.73
CA GLN A 52 -4.68 9.99 16.55
C GLN A 52 -5.19 9.33 15.26
N GLU A 53 -4.45 9.44 14.16
CA GLU A 53 -4.77 8.76 12.90
C GLU A 53 -4.72 7.25 13.06
N TRP A 54 -3.70 6.77 13.76
CA TRP A 54 -3.54 5.35 14.03
C TRP A 54 -4.71 4.81 14.88
N ALA A 55 -5.05 5.51 15.98
CA ALA A 55 -6.18 5.13 16.82
C ALA A 55 -7.52 5.14 16.08
N ARG A 56 -7.71 6.09 15.15
CA ARG A 56 -8.91 6.15 14.30
C ARG A 56 -8.96 4.98 13.32
N ALA A 57 -7.86 4.70 12.62
CA ALA A 57 -7.77 3.59 11.68
C ALA A 57 -8.00 2.24 12.37
N PHE A 58 -7.40 2.04 13.55
CA PHE A 58 -7.59 0.84 14.34
C PHE A 58 -9.06 0.63 14.76
N ARG A 59 -9.73 1.68 15.24
CA ARG A 59 -11.15 1.58 15.61
C ARG A 59 -12.04 1.28 14.40
N ALA A 60 -11.77 1.90 13.26
CA ALA A 60 -12.53 1.65 12.03
C ALA A 60 -12.37 0.18 11.58
N TRP A 61 -11.15 -0.36 11.60
CA TRP A 61 -10.90 -1.77 11.32
C TRP A 61 -11.59 -2.70 12.33
N ALA A 62 -11.51 -2.42 13.63
CA ALA A 62 -12.18 -3.23 14.64
C ALA A 62 -13.72 -3.23 14.44
N GLN A 63 -14.29 -2.10 13.99
CA GLN A 63 -15.72 -1.95 13.75
C GLN A 63 -16.19 -2.51 12.41
N SER A 64 -15.30 -2.80 11.45
CA SER A 64 -15.67 -3.31 10.14
C SER A 64 -16.03 -4.81 10.13
N HIS A 65 -15.85 -5.51 11.25
CA HIS A 65 -16.16 -6.93 11.37
C HIS A 65 -17.59 -7.16 11.83
N ASP A 66 -18.22 -8.21 11.31
CA ASP A 66 -19.55 -8.63 11.75
C ASP A 66 -19.50 -9.06 13.23
N ARG A 67 -20.47 -8.58 14.00
CA ARG A 67 -20.62 -8.93 15.43
C ARG A 67 -21.46 -10.17 15.65
N ALA A 68 -22.11 -10.69 14.60
CA ALA A 68 -22.92 -11.90 14.64
C ALA A 68 -22.13 -13.17 14.29
N LEU A 69 -20.80 -13.11 14.35
CA LEU A 69 -19.96 -14.28 14.09
C LEU A 69 -20.17 -15.36 15.17
N PRO A 70 -20.15 -16.65 14.80
CA PRO A 70 -20.16 -17.75 15.75
C PRO A 70 -19.04 -17.58 16.78
N LEU A 71 -19.37 -17.78 18.06
CA LEU A 71 -18.38 -17.76 19.13
C LEU A 71 -17.43 -18.96 18.99
N LEU A 72 -16.16 -18.74 19.29
CA LEU A 72 -15.19 -19.82 19.43
C LEU A 72 -15.54 -20.66 20.67
N SER A 73 -15.31 -21.97 20.59
CA SER A 73 -15.45 -22.86 21.76
C SER A 73 -14.32 -22.60 22.76
N ASP A 74 -14.55 -22.95 24.03
CA ASP A 74 -13.53 -22.86 25.09
C ASP A 74 -12.24 -23.60 24.72
N GLU A 75 -12.36 -24.75 24.04
CA GLU A 75 -11.23 -25.51 23.51
C GLU A 75 -10.46 -24.71 22.44
N ALA A 76 -11.16 -24.02 21.54
CA ALA A 76 -10.54 -23.23 20.47
C ALA A 76 -9.81 -21.98 20.99
N VAL A 77 -10.22 -21.44 22.15
CA VAL A 77 -9.54 -20.31 22.81
C VAL A 77 -8.56 -20.75 23.89
N SER A 78 -8.44 -22.06 24.16
CA SER A 78 -7.43 -22.61 25.07
C SER A 78 -6.02 -22.36 24.53
N ARG A 79 -5.02 -22.37 25.42
CA ARG A 79 -3.61 -22.26 25.01
C ARG A 79 -3.27 -23.37 24.02
N GLU A 80 -3.73 -24.58 24.28
CA GLU A 80 -3.52 -25.77 23.46
C GLU A 80 -4.20 -25.60 22.10
N GLY A 81 -5.44 -25.10 22.04
CA GLY A 81 -6.14 -24.81 20.79
C GLY A 81 -5.48 -23.71 19.95
N ILE A 82 -4.88 -22.70 20.59
CA ILE A 82 -4.20 -21.59 19.90
C ILE A 82 -2.81 -22.01 19.38
N TYR A 83 -2.04 -22.77 20.17
CA TYR A 83 -0.63 -23.07 19.87
C TYR A 83 -0.37 -24.49 19.35
N CYS A 84 -1.31 -25.40 19.53
CA CYS A 84 -1.22 -26.79 19.10
C CYS A 84 -2.43 -27.11 18.20
N PRO A 85 -2.36 -26.81 16.89
CA PRO A 85 -3.45 -27.13 15.99
C PRO A 85 -3.72 -28.64 16.06
N SER A 86 -4.96 -29.01 16.41
CA SER A 86 -5.35 -30.40 16.52
C SER A 86 -5.10 -31.09 15.18
N THR A 87 -4.08 -31.94 15.14
CA THR A 87 -3.89 -32.88 14.04
C THR A 87 -5.09 -33.82 14.07
N GLY A 88 -6.04 -33.60 13.17
CA GLY A 88 -7.33 -34.30 13.16
C GLY A 88 -7.16 -35.81 13.29
N SER A 89 -7.74 -36.37 14.35
CA SER A 89 -8.01 -37.80 14.43
C SER A 89 -9.16 -38.10 13.47
N ARG A 90 -8.84 -38.45 12.23
CA ARG A 90 -9.75 -39.19 11.36
C ARG A 90 -9.95 -40.58 11.97
N ALA A 91 -11.17 -40.85 12.44
CA ALA A 91 -11.72 -42.19 12.56
C ALA A 91 -13.11 -42.17 11.94
#